data_AF-A0A5E4IJK2-F1
#
_entry.id   AF-A0A5E4IJK2-F1
#
_cell.length_a   1.000
_cell.length_b   1.000
_cell.length_c   1.000
_cell.angle_alpha   90.00
_cell.angle_beta   90.00
_cell.angle_gamma   90.00
#
_symmetry.space_group_name_H-M   'P 1'
#
loop_
_entity.id
_entity.type
_entity.pdbx_description
1 polymer ?
#
loop_
_entity_poly.entity_id
_entity_poly.type
_entity_poly.pdbx_seq_one_letter_code
_entity_poly.pdbx_strand_id
1 'polypeptide(L)'
;MVVIGATNRPDSLDPALRRPGRFDREIEIGVPNKESRLEVLQIHTRGMPLAKDVNQQKLADVTHGFVGADLAALAREAGMRSLRRVLPELDLEVEAIPAELLNKIEVNNDDFLEALREMEPSAMREVMVESPDVKWDDIGGLSQVKQELVESVEWPLTYSKLFAHMDAEPPKGILLYGPPGTGKTMLAKAVATESQANFISIKGPEFLSKWVGESEKAVREVFRKARQAAPSVIFLDEIDSIAPSRSSGTSDSHVTERVISQILTELDGLESLNSVIVIAATNRPDIIDPALLRPGRFDRLIEIGLPDEKGRLEILKIHAAKKPLADDINLEEIAKKTEKYSGADLSAIVNEAVMLAIRECVLQGKSLEEAQICNYKVEKKHFDEAMKKVQPTAETDLYKKFSKGKAF
;
A
#
# COMPACT_ATOMS: atom_id res chain seq x y z
N MET A 1 10.11 39.47 17.51
CA MET A 1 10.67 39.02 16.23
C MET A 1 10.56 37.51 16.21
N VAL A 2 9.90 36.94 15.21
CA VAL A 2 9.79 35.48 15.05
C VAL A 2 10.74 35.10 13.91
N VAL A 3 11.62 34.13 14.14
CA VAL A 3 12.55 33.62 13.12
C VAL A 3 12.06 32.24 12.70
N ILE A 4 11.75 32.07 11.41
CA ILE A 4 11.31 30.80 10.83
C ILE A 4 12.41 30.33 9.87
N GLY A 5 12.87 29.09 10.06
CA GLY A 5 13.80 28.42 9.16
C GLY A 5 13.17 27.15 8.59
N ALA A 6 13.57 26.77 7.38
CA ALA A 6 13.15 25.52 6.74
C ALA A 6 14.39 24.73 6.31
N THR A 7 14.39 23.43 6.54
CA THR A 7 15.44 22.50 6.09
C THR A 7 14.79 21.16 5.73
N ASN A 8 15.32 20.49 4.71
CA ASN A 8 14.99 19.10 4.39
C ASN A 8 15.93 18.10 5.09
N ARG A 9 16.89 18.59 5.88
CA ARG A 9 17.87 17.80 6.63
C ARG A 9 18.03 18.42 8.03
N PRO A 10 17.10 18.15 8.96
CA PRO A 10 17.19 18.68 10.32
C PRO A 10 18.46 18.21 11.03
N ASP A 11 18.96 17.02 10.70
CA ASP A 11 20.16 16.44 11.33
C ASP A 11 21.48 17.00 10.81
N SER A 12 21.46 17.74 9.68
CA SER A 12 22.65 18.49 9.24
C SER A 12 22.77 19.85 9.89
N LEU A 13 21.76 20.29 10.65
CA LEU A 13 21.84 21.52 11.42
C LEU A 13 22.73 21.29 12.65
N ASP A 14 23.50 22.32 13.01
CA ASP A 14 24.25 22.32 14.26
C ASP A 14 23.29 22.09 15.44
N PRO A 15 23.50 21.05 16.27
CA PRO A 15 22.69 20.78 17.45
C PRO A 15 22.58 21.98 18.41
N ALA A 16 23.54 22.92 18.38
CA ALA A 16 23.47 24.16 19.11
C ALA A 16 22.26 25.02 18.71
N LEU A 17 21.86 25.02 17.44
CA LEU A 17 20.72 25.79 16.95
C LEU A 17 19.37 25.25 17.46
N ARG A 18 19.30 23.95 17.77
CA ARG A 18 18.11 23.24 18.27
C ARG A 18 17.94 23.33 19.80
N ARG A 19 18.81 24.08 20.49
CA ARG A 19 18.73 24.25 21.95
C ARG A 19 17.66 25.28 22.34
N PRO A 20 17.03 25.13 23.52
CA PRO A 20 16.08 26.11 24.05
C PRO A 20 16.64 27.55 24.02
N GLY A 21 15.83 28.51 23.56
CA GLY A 21 16.22 29.91 23.37
C GLY A 21 16.75 30.28 21.98
N ARG A 22 16.74 29.33 21.02
CA ARG A 22 17.08 29.53 19.60
C ARG A 22 15.94 29.02 18.72
N PHE A 23 16.12 27.91 17.99
CA PHE A 23 15.02 27.17 17.39
C PHE A 23 14.56 26.11 18.40
N ASP A 24 13.69 26.54 19.31
CA ASP A 24 13.12 25.72 20.38
C ASP A 24 11.77 25.07 19.99
N ARG A 25 11.29 25.38 18.78
CA ARG A 25 10.10 24.79 18.16
C ARG A 25 10.46 24.24 16.79
N GLU A 26 10.11 22.98 16.60
CA GLU A 26 10.24 22.29 15.31
C GLU A 26 8.85 21.93 14.82
N ILE A 27 8.58 22.27 13.56
CA ILE A 27 7.34 21.91 12.88
C ILE A 27 7.77 21.14 11.64
N GLU A 28 7.38 19.87 11.59
CA GLU A 28 7.63 19.01 10.43
C GLU A 28 6.45 19.10 9.47
N ILE A 29 6.74 19.37 8.20
CA ILE A 29 5.75 19.39 7.13
C ILE A 29 5.95 18.11 6.32
N GLY A 30 5.05 17.15 6.51
CA GLY A 30 5.07 15.86 5.82
C GLY A 30 4.55 15.92 4.38
N VAL A 31 4.58 14.75 3.72
CA VAL A 31 3.99 14.55 2.39
C VAL A 31 2.46 14.69 2.49
N PRO A 32 1.80 15.40 1.57
CA PRO A 32 0.35 15.59 1.62
C PRO A 32 -0.40 14.25 1.49
N ASN A 33 -1.38 14.04 2.37
CA ASN A 33 -2.35 12.95 2.26
C ASN A 33 -3.30 13.17 1.06
N LYS A 34 -4.18 12.20 0.77
CA LYS A 34 -5.10 12.29 -0.38
C LYS A 34 -5.94 13.57 -0.39
N GLU A 35 -6.48 13.98 0.75
CA GLU A 35 -7.30 15.20 0.87
C GLU A 35 -6.45 16.46 0.65
N SER A 36 -5.27 16.55 1.26
CA SER A 36 -4.35 17.66 1.05
C SER A 36 -3.87 17.74 -0.40
N ARG A 37 -3.65 16.61 -1.09
CA ARG A 37 -3.30 16.60 -2.52
C ARG A 37 -4.44 17.15 -3.37
N LEU A 38 -5.69 16.80 -3.05
CA LEU A 38 -6.86 17.35 -3.72
C LEU A 38 -6.93 18.88 -3.54
N GLU A 39 -6.73 19.37 -2.31
CA GLU A 39 -6.73 20.82 -2.04
C GLU A 39 -5.64 21.54 -2.84
N VAL A 40 -4.42 20.99 -2.87
CA VAL A 40 -3.31 21.55 -3.64
C VAL A 40 -3.61 21.54 -5.14
N LEU A 41 -4.17 20.45 -5.67
CA LEU A 41 -4.62 20.38 -7.06
C LEU A 41 -5.71 21.41 -7.35
N GLN A 42 -6.70 21.57 -6.47
CA GLN A 42 -7.75 22.58 -6.60
C GLN A 42 -7.17 24.00 -6.62
N ILE A 43 -6.16 24.29 -5.79
CA ILE A 43 -5.49 25.59 -5.77
C ILE A 43 -4.77 25.84 -7.11
N HIS A 44 -3.97 24.89 -7.59
CA HIS A 44 -3.18 25.06 -8.81
C HIS A 44 -4.02 25.02 -10.09
N THR A 45 -5.20 24.41 -10.05
CA THR A 45 -6.10 24.32 -11.20
C THR A 45 -7.25 25.33 -11.17
N ARG A 46 -7.43 26.11 -10.09
CA ARG A 46 -8.51 27.11 -9.95
C ARG A 46 -8.61 28.11 -11.12
N GLY A 47 -7.46 28.50 -11.69
CA GLY A 47 -7.39 29.45 -12.81
C GLY A 47 -7.28 28.79 -14.18
N MET A 48 -7.32 27.46 -14.27
CA MET A 48 -7.15 26.73 -15.51
C MET A 48 -8.53 26.50 -16.17
N PRO A 49 -8.64 26.63 -17.51
CA PRO A 49 -9.84 26.25 -18.24
C PRO A 49 -9.92 24.72 -18.32
N LEU A 50 -10.46 24.08 -17.29
CA LEU A 50 -10.60 22.62 -17.23
C LEU A 50 -11.84 22.14 -17.99
N ALA A 51 -11.67 21.09 -18.77
CA ALA A 51 -12.78 20.35 -19.36
C ALA A 51 -13.58 19.57 -18.31
N LYS A 52 -14.84 19.26 -18.64
CA LYS A 52 -15.78 18.57 -17.74
C LYS A 52 -15.34 17.14 -17.36
N ASP A 53 -14.48 16.53 -18.15
CA ASP A 53 -13.94 15.18 -17.94
C ASP A 53 -12.82 15.15 -16.88
N VAL A 54 -12.24 16.31 -16.52
CA VAL A 54 -11.17 16.41 -15.51
C VAL A 54 -11.73 16.17 -14.12
N ASN A 55 -11.39 15.02 -13.53
CA ASN A 55 -11.76 14.68 -12.17
C ASN A 55 -10.56 14.81 -11.22
N GLN A 56 -10.49 15.93 -10.52
CA GLN A 56 -9.41 16.23 -9.57
C GLN A 56 -9.33 15.23 -8.41
N GLN A 57 -10.46 14.64 -7.99
CA GLN A 57 -10.48 13.61 -6.96
C GLN A 57 -9.74 12.36 -7.42
N LYS A 58 -10.00 11.92 -8.66
CA LYS A 58 -9.28 10.79 -9.27
C LYS A 58 -7.80 11.11 -9.49
N LEU A 59 -7.47 12.35 -9.85
CA LEU A 59 -6.06 12.77 -9.96
C LEU A 59 -5.33 12.67 -8.62
N ALA A 60 -5.95 13.13 -7.53
CA ALA A 60 -5.40 13.01 -6.17
C ALA A 60 -5.16 11.55 -5.75
N ASP A 61 -5.99 10.61 -6.25
CA ASP A 61 -5.87 9.17 -6.01
C ASP A 61 -4.62 8.58 -6.67
N VAL A 62 -4.32 9.00 -7.90
CA VAL A 62 -3.20 8.44 -8.68
C VAL A 62 -1.87 9.16 -8.45
N THR A 63 -1.87 10.36 -7.86
CA THR A 63 -0.66 11.13 -7.52
C THR A 63 -0.05 10.73 -6.17
N HIS A 64 0.03 9.43 -5.88
CA HIS A 64 0.64 8.97 -4.62
C HIS A 64 2.13 9.36 -4.56
N GLY A 65 2.58 9.92 -3.43
CA GLY A 65 3.96 10.36 -3.25
C GLY A 65 4.33 11.68 -3.95
N PHE A 66 3.36 12.40 -4.52
CA PHE A 66 3.59 13.75 -5.04
C PHE A 66 3.59 14.75 -3.87
N VAL A 67 4.60 15.61 -3.81
CA VAL A 67 4.59 16.78 -2.91
C VAL A 67 3.89 17.97 -3.57
N GLY A 68 3.64 19.05 -2.82
CA GLY A 68 2.96 20.22 -3.37
C GLY A 68 3.64 20.81 -4.62
N ALA A 69 4.98 20.77 -4.68
CA ALA A 69 5.73 21.18 -5.88
C ALA A 69 5.48 20.26 -7.08
N ASP A 70 5.36 18.94 -6.86
CA ASP A 70 5.08 17.98 -7.94
C ASP A 70 3.66 18.18 -8.47
N LEU A 71 2.67 18.40 -7.58
CA LEU A 71 1.29 18.69 -7.99
C LEU A 71 1.18 20.01 -8.76
N ALA A 72 1.93 21.03 -8.35
CA ALA A 72 2.03 22.30 -9.07
C ALA A 72 2.67 22.10 -10.46
N ALA A 73 3.72 21.27 -10.54
CA ALA A 73 4.36 20.93 -11.80
C ALA A 73 3.43 20.11 -12.71
N LEU A 74 2.64 19.20 -12.16
CA LEU A 74 1.64 18.41 -12.89
C LEU A 74 0.58 19.32 -13.52
N ALA A 75 0.01 20.26 -12.75
CA ALA A 75 -0.95 21.23 -13.27
C ALA A 75 -0.33 22.10 -14.37
N ARG A 76 0.93 22.52 -14.20
CA ARG A 76 1.67 23.30 -15.19
C ARG A 76 1.90 22.51 -16.48
N GLU A 77 2.33 21.25 -16.39
CA GLU A 77 2.62 20.43 -17.56
C GLU A 77 1.34 20.09 -18.33
N ALA A 78 0.24 19.78 -17.63
CA ALA A 78 -1.06 19.60 -18.26
C ALA A 78 -1.52 20.88 -19.01
N GLY A 79 -1.36 22.05 -18.39
CA GLY A 79 -1.62 23.34 -19.05
C GLY A 79 -0.72 23.57 -20.27
N MET A 80 0.57 23.23 -20.16
CA MET A 80 1.53 23.37 -21.26
C MET A 80 1.20 22.45 -22.44
N ARG A 81 0.70 21.23 -22.19
CA ARG A 81 0.24 20.31 -23.24
C ARG A 81 -0.95 20.87 -24.01
N SER A 82 -1.93 21.42 -23.29
CA SER A 82 -3.04 22.14 -23.91
C SER A 82 -2.56 23.30 -24.78
N LEU A 83 -1.62 24.11 -24.28
CA LEU A 83 -1.01 25.19 -25.06
C LEU A 83 -0.24 24.70 -26.30
N ARG A 84 0.51 23.60 -26.20
CA ARG A 84 1.25 23.01 -27.34
C ARG A 84 0.33 22.58 -28.48
N ARG A 85 -0.93 22.23 -28.21
CA ARG A 85 -1.91 21.93 -29.27
C ARG A 85 -2.32 23.17 -30.06
N VAL A 86 -2.41 24.31 -29.39
CA VAL A 86 -2.87 25.58 -29.97
C VAL A 86 -1.70 26.41 -30.51
N LEU A 87 -0.47 26.15 -30.04
CA LEU A 87 0.76 26.82 -30.47
C LEU A 87 0.96 26.88 -32.00
N PRO A 88 0.68 25.83 -32.79
CA PRO A 88 0.83 25.89 -34.25
C PRO A 88 -0.16 26.85 -34.93
N GLU A 89 -1.30 27.15 -34.29
CA GLU A 89 -2.31 28.10 -34.78
C GLU A 89 -2.06 29.53 -34.29
N LEU A 90 -1.09 29.75 -33.40
CA LEU A 90 -0.75 31.05 -32.84
C LEU A 90 0.27 31.77 -33.71
N ASP A 91 -0.15 32.92 -34.25
CA ASP A 91 0.78 33.88 -34.83
C ASP A 91 1.45 34.67 -33.70
N LEU A 92 2.73 34.37 -33.46
CA LEU A 92 3.53 34.98 -32.39
C LEU A 92 3.96 36.43 -32.72
N GLU A 93 3.69 36.92 -33.93
CA GLU A 93 4.03 38.28 -34.36
C GLU A 93 2.96 39.31 -33.97
N VAL A 94 1.79 38.87 -33.49
CA VAL A 94 0.66 39.73 -33.14
C VAL A 94 0.68 40.10 -31.65
N GLU A 95 0.47 41.38 -31.31
CA GLU A 95 0.48 41.89 -29.92
C GLU A 95 -0.62 41.33 -29.01
N ALA A 96 -1.71 40.79 -29.58
CA ALA A 96 -2.84 40.26 -28.82
C ALA A 96 -3.37 38.95 -29.42
N ILE A 97 -3.61 37.96 -28.55
CA ILE A 97 -4.18 36.67 -28.92
C ILE A 97 -5.68 36.82 -29.22
N PRO A 98 -6.17 36.39 -30.40
CA PRO A 98 -7.61 36.39 -30.71
C PRO A 98 -8.45 35.66 -29.66
N ALA A 99 -9.59 36.24 -29.29
CA ALA A 99 -10.51 35.66 -28.30
C ALA A 99 -11.02 34.26 -28.69
N GLU A 100 -11.13 33.98 -29.99
CA GLU A 100 -11.50 32.65 -30.51
C GLU A 100 -10.46 31.58 -30.16
N LEU A 101 -9.16 31.91 -30.20
CA LEU A 101 -8.09 31.00 -29.80
C LEU A 101 -8.03 30.83 -28.28
N LEU A 102 -8.29 31.90 -27.52
CA LEU A 102 -8.38 31.81 -26.06
C LEU A 102 -9.48 30.87 -25.59
N ASN A 103 -10.61 30.85 -26.29
CA ASN A 103 -11.74 29.95 -26.00
C ASN A 103 -11.48 28.49 -26.40
N LYS A 104 -10.48 28.21 -27.27
CA LYS A 104 -10.08 26.84 -27.63
C LYS A 104 -9.13 26.21 -26.62
N ILE A 105 -8.49 27.01 -25.77
CA ILE A 105 -7.54 26.51 -24.77
C ILE A 105 -8.36 25.88 -23.65
N GLU A 106 -8.46 24.56 -23.68
CA GLU A 106 -9.08 23.75 -22.65
C GLU A 106 -8.11 22.62 -22.27
N VAL A 107 -7.97 22.37 -20.98
CA VAL A 107 -7.12 21.31 -20.42
C VAL A 107 -8.02 20.12 -20.14
N ASN A 108 -7.77 19.00 -20.81
CA ASN A 108 -8.57 17.79 -20.70
C ASN A 108 -7.93 16.77 -19.76
N ASN A 109 -8.62 15.66 -19.49
CA ASN A 109 -8.09 14.64 -18.59
C ASN A 109 -6.84 13.94 -19.16
N ASP A 110 -6.75 13.80 -20.49
CA ASP A 110 -5.60 13.19 -21.15
C ASP A 110 -4.30 13.99 -20.94
N ASP A 111 -4.38 15.33 -20.91
CA ASP A 111 -3.23 16.20 -20.59
C ASP A 111 -2.60 15.86 -19.25
N PHE A 112 -3.43 15.63 -18.23
CA PHE A 112 -2.96 15.21 -16.91
C PHE A 112 -2.39 13.80 -16.93
N LEU A 113 -3.04 12.86 -17.61
CA LEU A 113 -2.59 11.47 -17.68
C LEU A 113 -1.25 11.33 -18.41
N GLU A 114 -1.04 12.09 -19.49
CA GLU A 114 0.24 12.06 -20.18
C GLU A 114 1.34 12.79 -19.39
N ALA A 115 1.03 13.91 -18.73
CA ALA A 115 1.97 14.57 -17.83
C ALA A 115 2.42 13.63 -16.70
N LEU A 116 1.51 12.86 -16.12
CA LEU A 116 1.83 11.86 -15.09
C LEU A 116 2.81 10.79 -15.57
N ARG A 117 2.82 10.42 -16.87
CA ARG A 117 3.73 9.40 -17.40
C ARG A 117 5.19 9.86 -17.45
N GLU A 118 5.42 11.16 -17.51
CA GLU A 118 6.76 11.76 -17.61
C GLU A 118 7.28 12.27 -16.27
N MET A 119 6.45 12.25 -15.23
CA MET A 119 6.79 12.77 -13.91
C MET A 119 7.16 11.65 -12.93
N GLU A 120 8.26 11.83 -12.23
CA GLU A 120 8.62 10.99 -11.07
C GLU A 120 8.24 11.72 -9.77
N PRO A 121 7.53 11.07 -8.82
CA PRO A 121 7.18 11.68 -7.55
C PRO A 121 8.41 11.96 -6.69
N SER A 122 8.53 13.18 -6.16
CA SER A 122 9.67 13.56 -5.34
C SER A 122 9.68 12.84 -3.98
N ALA A 123 8.52 12.49 -3.42
CA ALA A 123 8.45 11.83 -2.12
C ALA A 123 8.78 10.33 -2.17
N MET A 124 8.89 9.71 -3.35
CA MET A 124 9.30 8.30 -3.45
C MET A 124 10.74 8.04 -2.96
N ARG A 125 11.53 9.11 -2.74
CA ARG A 125 12.86 9.07 -2.12
C ARG A 125 12.81 9.10 -0.58
N GLU A 126 11.65 9.30 0.02
CA GLU A 126 11.45 9.35 1.47
C GLU A 126 10.47 8.27 1.95
N VAL A 127 10.66 7.77 3.18
CA VAL A 127 9.70 6.87 3.83
C VAL A 127 8.36 7.60 3.96
N MET A 128 7.33 7.10 3.28
CA MET A 128 5.99 7.67 3.26
C MET A 128 5.15 7.10 4.40
N VAL A 129 4.42 7.97 5.09
CA VAL A 129 3.37 7.60 6.04
C VAL A 129 2.06 7.61 5.27
N GLU A 130 1.45 6.43 5.13
CA GLU A 130 0.17 6.24 4.46
C GLU A 130 -0.95 6.15 5.49
N SER A 131 -2.14 6.63 5.12
CA SER A 131 -3.39 6.29 5.80
C SER A 131 -4.10 5.25 4.92
N PRO A 132 -4.08 3.95 5.30
CA PRO A 132 -4.69 2.90 4.51
C PRO A 132 -6.22 3.07 4.47
N ASP A 133 -6.85 2.58 3.41
CA ASP A 133 -8.29 2.65 3.17
C ASP A 133 -8.99 1.27 3.21
N VAL A 134 -8.21 0.21 3.44
CA VAL A 134 -8.70 -1.17 3.53
C VAL A 134 -9.37 -1.39 4.88
N LYS A 135 -10.56 -1.99 4.89
CA LYS A 135 -11.30 -2.33 6.12
C LYS A 135 -11.37 -3.83 6.36
N TRP A 136 -11.85 -4.25 7.54
CA TRP A 136 -12.06 -5.67 7.82
C TRP A 136 -13.07 -6.35 6.88
N ASP A 137 -14.03 -5.59 6.36
CA ASP A 137 -15.05 -6.06 5.42
C ASP A 137 -14.50 -6.36 4.02
N ASP A 138 -13.35 -5.76 3.66
CA ASP A 138 -12.67 -6.01 2.39
C ASP A 138 -11.87 -7.32 2.39
N ILE A 139 -11.82 -8.02 3.52
CA ILE A 139 -11.07 -9.27 3.72
C ILE A 139 -12.04 -10.40 4.04
N GLY A 140 -12.15 -11.40 3.18
CA GLY A 140 -13.02 -12.56 3.45
C GLY A 140 -12.37 -13.60 4.36
N GLY A 141 -13.13 -14.16 5.29
CA GLY A 141 -12.72 -15.22 6.20
C GLY A 141 -11.75 -14.79 7.29
N LEU A 142 -10.92 -15.75 7.74
CA LEU A 142 -9.82 -15.55 8.69
C LEU A 142 -10.24 -14.95 10.05
N SER A 143 -11.44 -15.25 10.54
CA SER A 143 -12.00 -14.63 11.76
C SER A 143 -11.08 -14.74 12.97
N GLN A 144 -10.40 -15.88 13.16
CA GLN A 144 -9.45 -16.07 14.25
C GLN A 144 -8.21 -15.18 14.10
N VAL A 145 -7.63 -15.11 12.90
CA VAL A 145 -6.46 -14.25 12.62
C VAL A 145 -6.82 -12.77 12.79
N LYS A 146 -8.02 -12.35 12.34
CA LYS A 146 -8.51 -10.98 12.53
C LYS A 146 -8.60 -10.67 14.03
N GLN A 147 -9.17 -11.58 14.81
CA GLN A 147 -9.28 -11.42 16.27
C GLN A 147 -7.88 -11.30 16.92
N GLU A 148 -6.94 -12.18 16.59
CA GLU A 148 -5.58 -12.13 17.13
C GLU A 148 -4.87 -10.80 16.78
N LEU A 149 -5.10 -10.25 15.59
CA LEU A 149 -4.58 -8.94 15.19
C LEU A 149 -5.24 -7.78 15.95
N VAL A 150 -6.57 -7.82 16.14
CA VAL A 150 -7.29 -6.83 16.97
C VAL A 150 -6.74 -6.83 18.39
N GLU A 151 -6.54 -8.02 18.99
CA GLU A 151 -5.99 -8.18 20.33
C GLU A 151 -4.54 -7.69 20.45
N SER A 152 -3.74 -7.89 19.40
CA SER A 152 -2.32 -7.57 19.41
C SER A 152 -2.02 -6.11 19.03
N VAL A 153 -2.90 -5.45 18.28
CA VAL A 153 -2.66 -4.11 17.72
C VAL A 153 -3.67 -3.09 18.25
N GLU A 154 -4.96 -3.35 18.08
CA GLU A 154 -6.03 -2.40 18.41
C GLU A 154 -6.21 -2.26 19.92
N TRP A 155 -6.16 -3.36 20.67
CA TRP A 155 -6.38 -3.33 22.12
C TRP A 155 -5.30 -2.57 22.89
N PRO A 156 -3.99 -2.74 22.64
CA PRO A 156 -2.95 -1.91 23.27
C PRO A 156 -3.15 -0.41 23.05
N LEU A 157 -3.59 -0.02 21.85
CA LEU A 157 -3.80 1.38 21.48
C LEU A 157 -5.07 1.94 22.14
N THR A 158 -6.17 1.20 22.07
CA THR A 158 -7.49 1.63 22.54
C THR A 158 -7.62 1.54 24.07
N TYR A 159 -7.08 0.47 24.67
CA TYR A 159 -7.22 0.15 26.09
C TYR A 159 -5.90 0.29 26.87
N SER A 160 -5.04 1.23 26.50
CA SER A 160 -3.73 1.47 27.13
C SER A 160 -3.77 1.56 28.67
N LYS A 161 -4.80 2.19 29.25
CA LYS A 161 -5.00 2.28 30.71
C LYS A 161 -5.25 0.92 31.36
N LEU A 162 -5.96 0.03 30.68
CA LEU A 162 -6.23 -1.33 31.17
C LEU A 162 -4.94 -2.15 31.18
N PHE A 163 -4.14 -2.06 30.10
CA PHE A 163 -2.82 -2.70 30.04
C PHE A 163 -1.90 -2.22 31.17
N ALA A 164 -1.84 -0.90 31.40
CA ALA A 164 -1.06 -0.33 32.50
C ALA A 164 -1.57 -0.76 33.89
N HIS A 165 -2.88 -0.88 34.07
CA HIS A 165 -3.46 -1.33 35.35
C HIS A 165 -3.21 -2.82 35.62
N MET A 166 -3.23 -3.64 34.57
CA MET A 166 -3.04 -5.09 34.64
C MET A 166 -1.57 -5.51 34.58
N ASP A 167 -0.63 -4.56 34.50
CA ASP A 167 0.82 -4.79 34.30
C ASP A 167 1.10 -5.69 33.08
N ALA A 168 0.34 -5.48 32.00
CA ALA A 168 0.44 -6.26 30.77
C ALA A 168 1.34 -5.54 29.76
N GLU A 169 2.36 -6.25 29.26
CA GLU A 169 3.19 -5.75 28.17
C GLU A 169 2.52 -6.05 26.81
N PRO A 170 2.28 -5.03 25.97
CA PRO A 170 1.78 -5.25 24.63
C PRO A 170 2.86 -5.91 23.75
N PRO A 171 2.47 -6.69 22.73
CA PRO A 171 3.43 -7.29 21.82
C PRO A 171 4.14 -6.20 21.02
N LYS A 172 5.47 -6.35 20.86
CA LYS A 172 6.28 -5.38 20.11
C LYS A 172 6.32 -5.71 18.63
N GLY A 173 6.27 -7.01 18.30
CA GLY A 173 6.39 -7.49 16.93
C GLY A 173 5.45 -8.65 16.63
N ILE A 174 4.76 -8.53 15.51
CA ILE A 174 3.88 -9.58 14.97
C ILE A 174 4.49 -10.08 13.66
N LEU A 175 4.71 -11.39 13.54
CA LEU A 175 5.12 -12.02 12.29
C LEU A 175 3.96 -12.79 11.68
N LEU A 176 3.48 -12.29 10.54
CA LEU A 176 2.51 -12.93 9.66
C LEU A 176 3.23 -13.89 8.71
N TYR A 177 2.87 -15.18 8.74
CA TYR A 177 3.45 -16.15 7.82
C TYR A 177 2.40 -17.07 7.20
N GLY A 178 2.65 -17.53 5.98
CA GLY A 178 1.76 -18.46 5.30
C GLY A 178 1.93 -18.39 3.78
N PRO A 179 1.15 -19.17 3.02
CA PRO A 179 1.24 -19.22 1.56
C PRO A 179 1.14 -17.84 0.90
N PRO A 180 1.78 -17.64 -0.26
CA PRO A 180 1.58 -16.42 -1.03
C PRO A 180 0.10 -16.28 -1.43
N GLY A 181 -0.36 -15.04 -1.58
CA GLY A 181 -1.73 -14.76 -2.03
C GLY A 181 -2.83 -14.94 -0.97
N THR A 182 -2.49 -15.09 0.31
CA THR A 182 -3.47 -15.20 1.42
C THR A 182 -3.87 -13.86 2.06
N GLY A 183 -3.39 -12.73 1.53
CA GLY A 183 -3.82 -11.40 1.99
C GLY A 183 -3.07 -10.84 3.20
N LYS A 184 -1.84 -11.29 3.48
CA LYS A 184 -0.98 -10.76 4.57
C LYS A 184 -0.87 -9.23 4.58
N THR A 185 -0.55 -8.64 3.42
CA THR A 185 -0.47 -7.18 3.23
C THR A 185 -1.82 -6.49 3.46
N MET A 186 -2.92 -7.11 3.02
CA MET A 186 -4.28 -6.56 3.22
C MET A 186 -4.67 -6.57 4.70
N LEU A 187 -4.37 -7.64 5.44
CA LEU A 187 -4.61 -7.74 6.88
C LEU A 187 -3.86 -6.67 7.66
N ALA A 188 -2.59 -6.43 7.33
CA ALA A 188 -1.79 -5.39 7.96
C ALA A 188 -2.33 -3.97 7.67
N LYS A 189 -2.83 -3.73 6.45
CA LYS A 189 -3.51 -2.47 6.12
C LYS A 189 -4.82 -2.31 6.87
N ALA A 190 -5.65 -3.36 6.93
CA ALA A 190 -6.93 -3.32 7.62
C ALA A 190 -6.79 -3.03 9.12
N VAL A 191 -5.87 -3.71 9.81
CA VAL A 191 -5.67 -3.46 11.24
C VAL A 191 -5.18 -2.04 11.52
N ALA A 192 -4.35 -1.47 10.63
CA ALA A 192 -3.91 -0.09 10.77
C ALA A 192 -5.04 0.92 10.52
N THR A 193 -5.90 0.69 9.52
CA THR A 193 -7.08 1.53 9.25
C THR A 193 -8.03 1.55 10.45
N GLU A 194 -8.33 0.38 11.00
CA GLU A 194 -9.33 0.20 12.07
C GLU A 194 -8.80 0.72 13.41
N SER A 195 -7.49 0.59 13.64
CA SER A 195 -6.80 1.19 14.79
C SER A 195 -6.57 2.71 14.65
N GLN A 196 -6.95 3.32 13.53
CA GLN A 196 -6.66 4.72 13.18
C GLN A 196 -5.16 5.07 13.32
N ALA A 197 -4.29 4.10 13.05
CA ALA A 197 -2.85 4.23 13.16
C ALA A 197 -2.23 4.61 11.82
N ASN A 198 -1.16 5.40 11.88
CA ASN A 198 -0.34 5.70 10.71
C ASN A 198 0.30 4.42 10.18
N PHE A 199 0.32 4.20 8.86
CA PHE A 199 0.86 2.99 8.26
C PHE A 199 2.12 3.28 7.48
N ILE A 200 3.22 2.60 7.80
CA ILE A 200 4.49 2.72 7.09
C ILE A 200 4.81 1.36 6.47
N SER A 201 4.65 1.24 5.16
CA SER A 201 4.93 -0.01 4.44
C SER A 201 6.29 0.02 3.78
N ILE A 202 7.09 -1.01 4.02
CA ILE A 202 8.40 -1.19 3.39
C ILE A 202 8.54 -2.62 2.93
N LYS A 203 8.89 -2.81 1.67
CA LYS A 203 9.22 -4.13 1.13
C LYS A 203 10.69 -4.43 1.38
N GLY A 204 11.03 -5.66 1.75
CA GLY A 204 12.40 -6.09 2.02
C GLY A 204 13.44 -5.59 1.00
N PRO A 205 13.23 -5.76 -0.33
CA PRO A 205 14.18 -5.30 -1.35
C PRO A 205 14.43 -3.78 -1.37
N GLU A 206 13.55 -2.97 -0.79
CA GLU A 206 13.70 -1.51 -0.75
C GLU A 206 14.84 -1.08 0.17
N PHE A 207 15.11 -1.81 1.26
CA PHE A 207 16.26 -1.53 2.12
C PHE A 207 17.60 -1.72 1.40
N LEU A 208 17.66 -2.64 0.42
CA LEU A 208 18.86 -2.95 -0.33
C LEU A 208 19.06 -2.04 -1.55
N SER A 209 17.97 -1.66 -2.23
CA SER A 209 18.03 -0.97 -3.52
C SER A 209 18.03 0.57 -3.42
N LYS A 210 17.23 1.15 -2.51
CA LYS A 210 17.07 2.62 -2.41
C LYS A 210 18.25 3.30 -1.69
N TRP A 211 19.03 2.55 -0.90
CA TRP A 211 20.11 3.11 -0.06
C TRP A 211 21.42 2.33 -0.23
N VAL A 212 22.02 2.42 -1.42
CA VAL A 212 23.34 1.82 -1.69
C VAL A 212 24.38 2.39 -0.71
N GLY A 213 24.82 1.56 0.24
CA GLY A 213 25.84 1.93 1.25
C GLY A 213 25.34 2.60 2.53
N GLU A 214 24.04 2.92 2.65
CA GLU A 214 23.44 3.54 3.85
C GLU A 214 22.18 2.80 4.37
N SER A 215 21.99 1.51 4.04
CA SER A 215 20.79 0.74 4.42
C SER A 215 20.49 0.72 5.94
N GLU A 216 21.50 0.75 6.81
CA GLU A 216 21.30 0.85 8.28
C GLU A 216 20.65 2.17 8.68
N LYS A 217 21.08 3.28 8.06
CA LYS A 217 20.53 4.60 8.33
C LYS A 217 19.09 4.70 7.83
N ALA A 218 18.76 4.03 6.73
CA ALA A 218 17.39 3.92 6.24
C ALA A 218 16.48 3.23 7.27
N VAL A 219 16.92 2.11 7.87
CA VAL A 219 16.18 1.46 8.95
C VAL A 219 15.98 2.41 10.14
N ARG A 220 17.03 3.10 10.59
CA ARG A 220 16.90 4.10 11.69
C ARG A 220 15.89 5.19 11.35
N GLU A 221 15.92 5.68 10.13
CA GLU A 221 15.05 6.75 9.67
C GLU A 221 13.58 6.32 9.61
N VAL A 222 13.31 5.09 9.17
CA VAL A 222 11.97 4.48 9.22
C VAL A 222 11.44 4.45 10.65
N PHE A 223 12.20 3.90 11.59
CA PHE A 223 11.76 3.78 12.98
C PHE A 223 11.68 5.15 13.68
N ARG A 224 12.52 6.11 13.30
CA ARG A 224 12.43 7.50 13.76
C ARG A 224 11.11 8.13 13.31
N LYS A 225 10.78 8.03 12.02
CA LYS A 225 9.52 8.53 11.45
C LYS A 225 8.30 7.85 12.06
N ALA A 226 8.36 6.53 12.27
CA ALA A 226 7.29 5.80 12.95
C ALA A 226 7.03 6.30 14.37
N ARG A 227 8.09 6.56 15.16
CA ARG A 227 7.99 7.12 16.50
C ARG A 227 7.43 8.55 16.51
N GLN A 228 7.81 9.36 15.53
CA GLN A 228 7.27 10.72 15.36
C GLN A 228 5.80 10.72 14.93
N ALA A 229 5.41 9.73 14.14
CA ALA A 229 4.05 9.53 13.66
C ALA A 229 3.22 8.60 14.58
N ALA A 230 3.62 8.39 15.83
CA ALA A 230 2.86 7.54 16.75
C ALA A 230 1.44 8.12 16.99
N PRO A 231 0.38 7.29 17.05
CA PRO A 231 0.38 5.82 16.94
C PRO A 231 0.63 5.34 15.50
N SER A 232 1.53 4.37 15.33
CA SER A 232 1.90 3.88 14.00
C SER A 232 2.15 2.37 13.93
N VAL A 233 1.90 1.81 12.75
CA VAL A 233 2.17 0.43 12.37
C VAL A 233 3.24 0.43 11.29
N ILE A 234 4.40 -0.17 11.59
CA ILE A 234 5.45 -0.43 10.59
C ILE A 234 5.18 -1.81 9.99
N PHE A 235 4.90 -1.87 8.69
CA PHE A 235 4.71 -3.11 7.95
C PHE A 235 5.93 -3.46 7.10
N LEU A 236 6.64 -4.53 7.48
CA LEU A 236 7.79 -5.07 6.78
C LEU A 236 7.34 -6.26 5.91
N ASP A 237 7.09 -6.02 4.63
CA ASP A 237 6.70 -7.08 3.68
C ASP A 237 7.93 -7.80 3.12
N GLU A 238 7.78 -9.08 2.79
CA GLU A 238 8.85 -9.93 2.26
C GLU A 238 10.14 -9.89 3.10
N ILE A 239 10.01 -9.97 4.43
CA ILE A 239 11.18 -9.91 5.34
C ILE A 239 12.20 -11.03 5.06
N ASP A 240 11.76 -12.15 4.47
CA ASP A 240 12.62 -13.23 4.02
C ASP A 240 13.59 -12.84 2.90
N SER A 241 13.34 -11.76 2.16
CA SER A 241 14.27 -11.27 1.13
C SER A 241 15.51 -10.60 1.72
N ILE A 242 15.40 -10.05 2.94
CA ILE A 242 16.50 -9.37 3.66
C ILE A 242 17.06 -10.21 4.81
N ALA A 243 16.35 -11.26 5.22
CA ALA A 243 16.74 -12.12 6.33
C ALA A 243 16.85 -13.62 5.97
N PRO A 244 17.59 -14.00 4.90
CA PRO A 244 17.84 -15.41 4.66
C PRO A 244 18.75 -15.99 5.75
N SER A 245 18.42 -17.19 6.23
CA SER A 245 19.24 -17.94 7.17
C SER A 245 20.66 -18.11 6.60
N ARG A 246 21.65 -18.00 7.49
CA ARG A 246 23.11 -17.83 7.26
C ARG A 246 23.82 -18.87 6.37
N SER A 247 23.10 -19.74 5.65
CA SER A 247 23.61 -20.91 4.95
C SER A 247 23.93 -20.70 3.45
N SER A 248 23.66 -19.53 2.88
CA SER A 248 23.97 -19.24 1.46
C SER A 248 25.07 -18.18 1.33
N GLY A 249 26.31 -18.66 1.26
CA GLY A 249 27.51 -17.82 1.15
C GLY A 249 27.63 -17.14 -0.22
N THR A 250 27.39 -15.83 -0.26
CA THR A 250 27.81 -14.91 -1.32
C THR A 250 27.98 -13.50 -0.72
N SER A 251 28.85 -12.68 -1.32
CA SER A 251 29.37 -11.40 -0.80
C SER A 251 28.34 -10.34 -0.39
N ASP A 252 27.06 -10.46 -0.80
CA ASP A 252 25.96 -9.58 -0.36
C ASP A 252 25.45 -9.87 1.07
N SER A 253 25.89 -10.97 1.68
CA SER A 253 25.48 -11.40 3.03
C SER A 253 25.82 -10.40 4.14
N HIS A 254 26.89 -9.61 3.97
CA HIS A 254 27.29 -8.62 4.98
C HIS A 254 26.39 -7.39 5.04
N VAL A 255 25.75 -7.01 3.92
CA VAL A 255 24.83 -5.87 3.90
C VAL A 255 23.50 -6.27 4.52
N THR A 256 22.98 -7.44 4.17
CA THR A 256 21.75 -8.00 4.77
C THR A 256 21.90 -8.23 6.27
N GLU A 257 23.02 -8.80 6.73
CA GLU A 257 23.28 -9.02 8.16
C GLU A 257 23.28 -7.71 8.97
N ARG A 258 23.85 -6.64 8.42
CA ARG A 258 23.85 -5.31 9.04
C ARG A 258 22.44 -4.72 9.13
N VAL A 259 21.64 -4.85 8.07
CA VAL A 259 20.23 -4.41 8.06
C VAL A 259 19.41 -5.17 9.10
N ILE A 260 19.54 -6.49 9.18
CA ILE A 260 18.84 -7.31 10.20
C ILE A 260 19.26 -6.87 11.60
N SER A 261 20.57 -6.71 11.84
CA SER A 261 21.09 -6.29 13.14
C SER A 261 20.55 -4.93 13.55
N GLN A 262 20.42 -4.00 12.59
CA GLN A 262 19.81 -2.70 12.85
C GLN A 262 18.30 -2.82 13.15
N ILE A 263 17.54 -3.62 12.39
CA ILE A 263 16.11 -3.87 12.68
C ILE A 263 15.94 -4.45 14.09
N LEU A 264 16.77 -5.43 14.47
CA LEU A 264 16.77 -6.01 15.81
C LEU A 264 17.06 -4.96 16.89
N THR A 265 18.05 -4.08 16.65
CA THR A 265 18.40 -3.00 17.56
C THR A 265 17.24 -2.02 17.74
N GLU A 266 16.54 -1.66 16.66
CA GLU A 266 15.36 -0.81 16.74
C GLU A 266 14.20 -1.49 17.46
N LEU A 267 13.93 -2.78 17.20
CA LEU A 267 12.89 -3.56 17.89
C LEU A 267 13.16 -3.68 19.40
N ASP A 268 14.41 -4.00 19.78
CA ASP A 268 14.81 -4.09 21.19
C ASP A 268 14.71 -2.71 21.87
N GLY A 269 14.92 -1.62 21.12
CA GLY A 269 14.79 -0.23 21.55
C GLY A 269 13.37 0.35 21.54
N LEU A 270 12.36 -0.41 21.10
CA LEU A 270 10.95 0.01 21.20
C LEU A 270 10.51 -0.05 22.67
N GLU A 271 10.41 1.11 23.29
CA GLU A 271 9.73 1.27 24.59
C GLU A 271 8.21 1.17 24.42
N SER A 272 7.53 0.58 25.41
CA SER A 272 6.06 0.40 25.42
C SER A 272 5.28 1.71 25.33
N LEU A 273 5.92 2.84 25.64
CA LEU A 273 5.33 4.18 25.60
C LEU A 273 5.22 4.79 24.20
N ASN A 274 5.89 4.22 23.19
CA ASN A 274 5.98 4.84 21.87
C ASN A 274 4.79 4.54 20.94
N SER A 275 3.85 3.67 21.33
CA SER A 275 2.67 3.28 20.50
C SER A 275 3.02 2.94 19.05
N VAL A 276 4.20 2.34 18.84
CA VAL A 276 4.66 1.83 17.55
C VAL A 276 4.62 0.31 17.59
N ILE A 277 3.95 -0.29 16.62
CA ILE A 277 3.84 -1.75 16.50
C ILE A 277 4.47 -2.17 15.17
N VAL A 278 5.28 -3.22 15.19
CA VAL A 278 5.91 -3.75 13.97
C VAL A 278 5.20 -5.03 13.54
N ILE A 279 4.72 -5.04 12.30
CA ILE A 279 4.15 -6.22 11.65
C ILE A 279 5.08 -6.61 10.52
N ALA A 280 5.61 -7.82 10.53
CA ALA A 280 6.38 -8.38 9.42
C ALA A 280 5.56 -9.46 8.71
N ALA A 281 5.74 -9.59 7.40
CA ALA A 281 5.13 -10.65 6.60
C ALA A 281 6.19 -11.47 5.85
N THR A 282 5.97 -12.79 5.79
CA THR A 282 6.80 -13.68 4.99
C THR A 282 5.98 -14.79 4.32
N ASN A 283 6.48 -15.25 3.17
CA ASN A 283 6.00 -16.48 2.54
C ASN A 283 6.88 -17.69 2.88
N ARG A 284 8.05 -17.47 3.49
CA ARG A 284 9.07 -18.51 3.74
C ARG A 284 9.56 -18.47 5.18
N PRO A 285 8.74 -18.91 6.14
CA PRO A 285 9.13 -18.90 7.55
C PRO A 285 10.34 -19.82 7.83
N ASP A 286 10.60 -20.81 6.97
CA ASP A 286 11.73 -21.75 7.05
C ASP A 286 13.10 -21.09 6.91
N ILE A 287 13.19 -19.94 6.23
CA ILE A 287 14.46 -19.25 6.00
C ILE A 287 14.67 -18.03 6.90
N ILE A 288 13.73 -17.68 7.76
CA ILE A 288 13.86 -16.52 8.65
C ILE A 288 14.94 -16.76 9.71
N ASP A 289 15.77 -15.74 9.98
CA ASP A 289 16.75 -15.77 11.07
C ASP A 289 16.04 -15.99 12.43
N PRO A 290 16.35 -17.08 13.17
CA PRO A 290 15.77 -17.34 14.48
C PRO A 290 15.97 -16.22 15.51
N ALA A 291 16.96 -15.33 15.32
CA ALA A 291 17.16 -14.15 16.15
C ALA A 291 15.94 -13.21 16.11
N LEU A 292 15.23 -13.11 14.99
CA LEU A 292 14.01 -12.30 14.86
C LEU A 292 12.87 -12.87 15.71
N LEU A 293 12.85 -14.18 15.94
CA LEU A 293 11.77 -14.90 16.63
C LEU A 293 11.97 -15.03 18.14
N ARG A 294 12.98 -14.35 18.71
CA ARG A 294 13.23 -14.39 20.16
C ARG A 294 12.21 -13.51 20.90
N PRO A 295 11.85 -13.86 22.15
CA PRO A 295 10.98 -13.02 22.98
C PRO A 295 11.47 -11.56 23.03
N GLY A 296 10.53 -10.61 22.96
CA GLY A 296 10.81 -9.17 22.90
C GLY A 296 11.02 -8.60 21.50
N ARG A 297 11.00 -9.43 20.45
CA ARG A 297 11.08 -9.03 19.03
C ARG A 297 9.78 -9.38 18.31
N PHE A 298 9.78 -10.39 17.43
CA PHE A 298 8.54 -10.97 16.89
C PHE A 298 8.04 -12.06 17.83
N ASP A 299 7.43 -11.63 18.93
CA ASP A 299 6.90 -12.46 20.00
C ASP A 299 5.51 -13.01 19.72
N ARG A 300 4.81 -12.46 18.71
CA ARG A 300 3.57 -13.00 18.17
C ARG A 300 3.77 -13.54 16.76
N LEU A 301 3.40 -14.80 16.56
CA LEU A 301 3.53 -15.54 15.31
C LEU A 301 2.13 -15.95 14.87
N ILE A 302 1.63 -15.37 13.78
CA ILE A 302 0.28 -15.62 13.30
C ILE A 302 0.35 -16.35 11.96
N GLU A 303 -0.14 -17.58 11.95
CA GLU A 303 -0.25 -18.39 10.72
C GLU A 303 -1.48 -18.00 9.93
N ILE A 304 -1.28 -17.67 8.66
CA ILE A 304 -2.35 -17.38 7.72
C ILE A 304 -2.44 -18.54 6.74
N GLY A 305 -3.37 -19.45 7.05
CA GLY A 305 -3.68 -20.60 6.22
C GLY A 305 -4.45 -20.26 4.95
N LEU A 306 -4.71 -21.29 4.15
CA LEU A 306 -5.63 -21.19 3.03
C LEU A 306 -7.07 -21.02 3.53
N PRO A 307 -7.91 -20.26 2.80
CA PRO A 307 -9.30 -20.05 3.20
C PRO A 307 -10.11 -21.35 3.20
N ASP A 308 -10.93 -21.52 4.24
CA ASP A 308 -11.94 -22.58 4.32
C ASP A 308 -13.10 -22.31 3.35
N GLU A 309 -14.06 -23.24 3.23
CA GLU A 309 -15.17 -23.08 2.28
C GLU A 309 -15.96 -21.78 2.50
N LYS A 310 -16.19 -21.41 3.77
CA LYS A 310 -16.86 -20.16 4.14
C LYS A 310 -16.03 -18.94 3.74
N GLY A 311 -14.74 -18.93 4.08
CA GLY A 311 -13.83 -17.87 3.69
C GLY A 311 -13.72 -17.71 2.17
N ARG A 312 -13.67 -18.81 1.42
CA ARG A 312 -13.67 -18.76 -0.06
C ARG A 312 -14.95 -18.12 -0.61
N LEU A 313 -16.11 -18.46 -0.04
CA LEU A 313 -17.38 -17.84 -0.41
C LEU A 313 -17.38 -16.33 -0.13
N GLU A 314 -16.89 -15.90 1.03
CA GLU A 314 -16.77 -14.48 1.37
C GLU A 314 -15.82 -13.74 0.42
N ILE A 315 -14.64 -14.31 0.15
CA ILE A 315 -13.67 -13.75 -0.81
C ILE A 315 -14.30 -13.61 -2.20
N LEU A 316 -15.00 -14.64 -2.68
CA LEU A 316 -15.71 -14.60 -3.96
C LEU A 316 -16.78 -13.51 -4.00
N LYS A 317 -17.57 -13.36 -2.92
CA LYS A 317 -18.58 -12.29 -2.81
C LYS A 317 -17.95 -10.91 -2.89
N ILE A 318 -16.84 -10.67 -2.18
CA ILE A 318 -16.13 -9.38 -2.20
C ILE A 318 -15.64 -9.07 -3.62
N HIS A 319 -14.96 -10.01 -4.28
CA HIS A 319 -14.43 -9.80 -5.62
C HIS A 319 -15.50 -9.74 -6.71
N ALA A 320 -16.70 -10.27 -6.45
CA ALA A 320 -17.80 -10.28 -7.40
C ALA A 320 -18.83 -9.16 -7.17
N ALA A 321 -18.80 -8.47 -6.02
CA ALA A 321 -19.80 -7.46 -5.61
C ALA A 321 -20.00 -6.33 -6.63
N LYS A 322 -18.95 -5.92 -7.34
CA LYS A 322 -18.99 -4.83 -8.35
C LYS A 322 -19.11 -5.34 -9.78
N LYS A 323 -19.23 -6.66 -10.00
CA LYS A 323 -19.20 -7.28 -11.34
C LYS A 323 -20.62 -7.61 -11.81
N PRO A 324 -20.95 -7.43 -13.09
CA PRO A 324 -22.26 -7.76 -13.62
C PRO A 324 -22.39 -9.28 -13.77
N LEU A 325 -22.83 -9.97 -12.72
CA LEU A 325 -23.07 -11.42 -12.75
C LEU A 325 -24.48 -11.75 -13.26
N ALA A 326 -24.61 -12.85 -13.98
CA ALA A 326 -25.89 -13.44 -14.33
C ALA A 326 -26.44 -14.29 -13.16
N ASP A 327 -27.76 -14.47 -13.14
CA ASP A 327 -28.48 -15.16 -12.06
C ASP A 327 -28.19 -16.68 -12.01
N ASP A 328 -27.57 -17.22 -13.05
CA ASP A 328 -27.14 -18.62 -13.17
C ASP A 328 -25.84 -18.93 -12.40
N ILE A 329 -25.16 -17.91 -11.86
CA ILE A 329 -23.91 -18.07 -11.10
C ILE A 329 -24.21 -18.38 -9.64
N ASN A 330 -23.77 -19.55 -9.20
CA ASN A 330 -23.76 -19.94 -7.80
C ASN A 330 -22.34 -19.88 -7.21
N LEU A 331 -22.04 -18.81 -6.46
CA LEU A 331 -20.75 -18.63 -5.79
C LEU A 331 -20.46 -19.71 -4.73
N GLU A 332 -21.48 -20.31 -4.13
CA GLU A 332 -21.34 -21.39 -3.15
C GLU A 332 -20.87 -22.69 -3.82
N GLU A 333 -21.37 -22.96 -5.03
CA GLU A 333 -20.90 -24.10 -5.84
C GLU A 333 -19.42 -23.92 -6.23
N ILE A 334 -19.03 -22.70 -6.60
CA ILE A 334 -17.65 -22.36 -6.94
C ILE A 334 -16.75 -22.52 -5.70
N ALA A 335 -17.15 -21.98 -4.55
CA ALA A 335 -16.39 -22.10 -3.30
C ALA A 335 -16.12 -23.57 -2.90
N LYS A 336 -17.07 -24.48 -3.17
CA LYS A 336 -16.89 -25.93 -2.94
C LYS A 336 -15.87 -26.56 -3.89
N LYS A 337 -15.81 -26.12 -5.14
CA LYS A 337 -14.91 -26.67 -6.17
C LYS A 337 -13.49 -26.08 -6.12
N THR A 338 -13.29 -24.94 -5.48
CA THR A 338 -11.98 -24.25 -5.40
C THR A 338 -11.21 -24.61 -4.11
N GLU A 339 -11.18 -25.89 -3.75
CA GLU A 339 -10.37 -26.33 -2.60
C GLU A 339 -8.88 -26.06 -2.84
N LYS A 340 -8.16 -25.59 -1.82
CA LYS A 340 -6.73 -25.20 -1.86
C LYS A 340 -6.40 -23.92 -2.64
N TYR A 341 -7.40 -23.19 -3.14
CA TYR A 341 -7.18 -21.89 -3.76
C TYR A 341 -6.90 -20.83 -2.70
N SER A 342 -5.90 -19.99 -2.94
CA SER A 342 -5.63 -18.80 -2.15
C SER A 342 -6.61 -17.67 -2.49
N GLY A 343 -6.62 -16.59 -1.70
CA GLY A 343 -7.44 -15.40 -2.00
C GLY A 343 -7.06 -14.78 -3.35
N ALA A 344 -5.76 -14.76 -3.67
CA ALA A 344 -5.26 -14.32 -4.97
C ALA A 344 -5.75 -15.21 -6.12
N ASP A 345 -5.76 -16.53 -5.95
CA ASP A 345 -6.26 -17.45 -6.98
C ASP A 345 -7.77 -17.27 -7.21
N LEU A 346 -8.55 -17.07 -6.14
CA LEU A 346 -9.98 -16.78 -6.25
C LEU A 346 -10.23 -15.45 -6.98
N SER A 347 -9.49 -14.40 -6.63
CA SER A 347 -9.53 -13.12 -7.35
C SER A 347 -9.21 -13.31 -8.85
N ALA A 348 -8.19 -14.13 -9.16
CA ALA A 348 -7.82 -14.47 -10.52
C ALA A 348 -8.93 -15.20 -11.27
N ILE A 349 -9.64 -16.15 -10.66
CA ILE A 349 -10.81 -16.81 -11.28
C ILE A 349 -11.87 -15.77 -11.66
N VAL A 350 -12.24 -14.89 -10.74
CA VAL A 350 -13.30 -13.90 -11.01
C VAL A 350 -12.83 -12.89 -12.07
N ASN A 351 -11.55 -12.54 -12.13
CA ASN A 351 -11.01 -11.65 -13.16
C ASN A 351 -10.93 -12.33 -14.54
N GLU A 352 -10.49 -13.58 -14.59
CA GLU A 352 -10.44 -14.35 -15.84
C GLU A 352 -11.85 -14.58 -16.40
N ALA A 353 -12.83 -14.87 -15.55
CA ALA A 353 -14.23 -14.99 -15.97
C ALA A 353 -14.76 -13.70 -16.62
N VAL A 354 -14.42 -12.53 -16.06
CA VAL A 354 -14.76 -11.22 -16.67
C VAL A 354 -14.03 -11.04 -18.00
N MET A 355 -12.75 -11.36 -18.09
CA MET A 355 -11.97 -11.22 -19.32
C MET A 355 -12.48 -12.13 -20.45
N LEU A 356 -12.93 -13.35 -20.11
CA LEU A 356 -13.59 -14.27 -21.04
C LEU A 356 -14.91 -13.70 -21.55
N ALA A 357 -15.72 -13.14 -20.64
CA ALA A 357 -16.97 -12.47 -21.00
C ALA A 357 -16.72 -11.28 -21.96
N ILE A 358 -15.73 -10.43 -21.66
CA ILE A 358 -15.33 -9.31 -22.53
C ILE A 358 -14.85 -9.84 -23.89
N ARG A 359 -14.01 -10.88 -23.90
CA ARG A 359 -13.48 -11.47 -25.14
C ARG A 359 -14.60 -11.99 -26.03
N GLU A 360 -15.59 -12.69 -25.47
CA GLU A 360 -16.75 -13.16 -26.22
C GLU A 360 -17.53 -11.98 -26.84
N CYS A 361 -17.76 -10.93 -26.04
CA CYS A 361 -18.46 -9.73 -26.51
C CYS A 361 -17.74 -9.04 -27.68
N VAL A 362 -16.40 -8.92 -27.62
CA VAL A 362 -15.59 -8.29 -28.66
C VAL A 362 -15.54 -9.14 -29.94
N LEU A 363 -15.37 -10.46 -29.82
CA LEU A 363 -15.32 -11.38 -30.97
C LEU A 363 -16.64 -11.47 -31.73
N GLN A 364 -17.78 -11.24 -31.07
CA GLN A 364 -19.10 -11.20 -31.71
C GLN A 364 -19.32 -9.97 -32.60
N GLY A 365 -18.36 -9.04 -32.70
CA GLY A 365 -18.41 -7.93 -33.65
C GLY A 365 -19.54 -6.92 -33.41
N LYS A 366 -20.13 -6.92 -32.20
CA LYS A 366 -21.19 -5.96 -31.85
C LYS A 366 -20.59 -4.56 -31.82
N SER A 367 -21.10 -3.65 -32.67
CA SER A 367 -20.93 -2.22 -32.46
C SER A 367 -21.70 -1.87 -31.19
N LEU A 368 -20.99 -1.88 -30.08
CA LEU A 368 -21.58 -1.71 -28.78
C LEU A 368 -22.01 -0.25 -28.60
N GLU A 369 -23.25 0.07 -28.96
CA GLU A 369 -23.93 1.24 -28.42
C GLU A 369 -23.89 1.14 -26.88
N GLU A 370 -23.65 2.24 -26.17
CA GLU A 370 -23.42 2.26 -24.71
C GLU A 370 -24.49 1.46 -23.92
N ALA A 371 -25.75 1.49 -24.39
CA ALA A 371 -26.86 0.75 -23.78
C ALA A 371 -26.73 -0.78 -23.85
N GLN A 372 -26.04 -1.33 -24.86
CA GLN A 372 -25.84 -2.79 -25.01
C GLN A 372 -24.67 -3.29 -24.14
N ILE A 373 -23.68 -2.44 -23.84
CA ILE A 373 -22.56 -2.74 -22.94
C ILE A 373 -23.08 -2.99 -21.52
N CYS A 374 -24.00 -2.15 -21.04
CA CYS A 374 -24.55 -2.23 -19.69
C CYS A 374 -25.33 -3.52 -19.40
N ASN A 375 -25.78 -4.24 -20.44
CA ASN A 375 -26.55 -5.48 -20.30
C ASN A 375 -25.68 -6.74 -20.39
N TYR A 376 -24.39 -6.63 -20.73
CA TYR A 376 -23.54 -7.81 -20.82
C TYR A 376 -23.15 -8.31 -19.42
N LYS A 377 -23.47 -9.57 -19.14
CA LYS A 377 -23.24 -10.19 -17.85
C LYS A 377 -22.24 -11.34 -17.97
N VAL A 378 -21.51 -11.59 -16.90
CA VAL A 378 -20.69 -12.79 -16.74
C VAL A 378 -21.65 -13.94 -16.45
N GLU A 379 -21.69 -14.92 -17.33
CA GLU A 379 -22.43 -16.19 -17.20
C GLU A 379 -21.60 -17.31 -16.56
N LYS A 380 -22.25 -18.40 -16.13
CA LYS A 380 -21.61 -19.58 -15.53
C LYS A 380 -20.50 -20.18 -16.40
N LYS A 381 -20.69 -20.22 -17.73
CA LYS A 381 -19.70 -20.76 -18.68
C LYS A 381 -18.33 -20.10 -18.56
N HIS A 382 -18.28 -18.80 -18.27
CA HIS A 382 -17.02 -18.07 -18.13
C HIS A 382 -16.28 -18.47 -16.86
N PHE A 383 -17.00 -18.74 -15.77
CA PHE A 383 -16.42 -19.26 -14.53
C PHE A 383 -15.88 -20.68 -14.73
N ASP A 384 -16.64 -21.54 -15.41
CA ASP A 384 -16.20 -22.90 -15.71
C ASP A 384 -14.94 -22.93 -16.58
N GLU A 385 -14.80 -22.01 -17.54
CA GLU A 385 -13.57 -21.84 -18.33
C GLU A 385 -12.43 -21.21 -17.54
N ALA A 386 -12.70 -20.20 -16.71
CA ALA A 386 -11.71 -19.57 -15.85
C ALA A 386 -11.08 -20.58 -14.88
N MET A 387 -11.88 -21.46 -14.28
CA MET A 387 -11.42 -22.52 -13.37
C MET A 387 -10.57 -23.59 -14.05
N LYS A 388 -10.66 -23.75 -15.38
CA LYS A 388 -9.75 -24.64 -16.13
C LYS A 388 -8.38 -24.01 -16.35
N LYS A 389 -8.31 -22.67 -16.38
CA LYS A 389 -7.07 -21.92 -16.63
C LYS A 389 -6.32 -21.58 -15.36
N VAL A 390 -7.04 -21.18 -14.31
CA VAL A 390 -6.44 -20.79 -13.03
C VAL A 390 -6.24 -22.04 -12.19
N GLN A 391 -4.98 -22.40 -11.92
CA GLN A 391 -4.63 -23.50 -11.01
C GLN A 391 -4.29 -22.97 -9.62
N PRO A 392 -4.48 -23.77 -8.55
CA PRO A 392 -4.12 -23.36 -7.20
C PRO A 392 -2.61 -23.20 -7.08
N THR A 393 -2.17 -22.03 -6.58
CA THR A 393 -0.74 -21.68 -6.50
C THR A 393 -0.05 -22.28 -5.27
N ALA A 394 -0.80 -22.66 -4.23
CA ALA A 394 -0.23 -23.05 -2.94
C ALA A 394 0.04 -24.56 -2.79
N GLU A 395 1.32 -24.95 -2.64
CA GLU A 395 1.69 -26.27 -2.12
C GLU A 395 1.63 -26.29 -0.59
N THR A 396 0.79 -27.16 -0.03
CA THR A 396 0.46 -27.22 1.41
C THR A 396 1.55 -27.80 2.32
N ASP A 397 2.61 -28.40 1.79
CA ASP A 397 3.51 -29.25 2.59
C ASP A 397 4.65 -28.49 3.28
N LEU A 398 5.01 -27.28 2.82
CA LEU A 398 6.07 -26.47 3.45
C LEU A 398 5.66 -25.94 4.84
N TYR A 399 4.40 -25.51 4.99
CA TYR A 399 3.94 -24.74 6.16
C TYR A 399 3.61 -25.61 7.39
N LYS A 400 3.16 -26.86 7.17
CA LYS A 400 2.81 -27.81 8.24
C LYS A 400 3.99 -28.22 9.12
N LYS A 401 5.23 -28.10 8.63
CA LYS A 401 6.44 -28.41 9.40
C LYS A 401 6.80 -27.29 10.37
N PHE A 402 6.50 -26.03 10.02
CA PHE A 402 6.82 -24.88 10.85
C PHE A 402 5.91 -24.78 12.08
N SER A 403 4.60 -25.06 11.92
CA SER A 403 3.64 -25.06 13.03
C SER A 403 3.83 -26.22 14.01
N LYS A 404 4.22 -27.41 13.52
CA LYS A 404 4.49 -28.58 14.40
C LYS A 404 5.80 -28.49 15.18
N GLY A 405 6.75 -27.63 14.77
CA GLY A 405 8.06 -27.49 15.42
C GLY A 405 8.05 -26.68 16.72
N LYS A 406 6.93 -26.04 17.08
CA LYS A 406 6.85 -25.09 18.21
C LYS A 406 5.66 -25.33 19.15
N ALA A 407 5.15 -26.57 19.24
CA ALA A 407 4.41 -26.98 20.44
C ALA A 407 5.41 -27.18 21.59
N PHE A 408 5.89 -26.08 22.18
CA PHE A 408 6.67 -26.05 23.42
C PHE A 408 6.25 -24.87 24.28
#